data_AF-A0A967YZF7-F1
#
_entry.id   AF-A0A967YZF7-F1
#
_cell.length_a   1.000
_cell.length_b   1.000
_cell.length_c   1.000
_cell.angle_alpha   90.00
_cell.angle_beta   90.00
_cell.angle_gamma   90.00
#
_symmetry.space_group_name_H-M   'P 1'
#
loop_
_entity.id
_entity.type
_entity.pdbx_description
1 polymer ?
#
loop_
_entity_poly.entity_id
_entity_poly.type
_entity_poly.pdbx_seq_one_letter_code
_entity_poly.pdbx_strand_id
1 'polypeptide(L)'
;FVSSDGRSVAFCHAVGHFSEDIYRLGLELPESPDGLPRPVDEPEKLTHGHDRWHAHNGAWSPDSKHIIYTRDEDEGDLFVIENYR
;
A
#
# COMPACT_ATOMS: atom_id res chain seq x y z
N PHE A 1 -1.76 -5.85 -0.99
CA PHE A 1 -3.15 -5.82 -0.50
C PHE A 1 -4.01 -5.05 -1.48
N VAL A 2 -5.13 -5.62 -1.95
CA VAL A 2 -6.07 -4.94 -2.87
C VAL A 2 -7.10 -4.17 -2.05
N SER A 3 -7.48 -2.96 -2.48
CA SER A 3 -8.59 -2.20 -1.90
C SER A 3 -9.91 -2.93 -2.12
N SER A 4 -10.91 -2.71 -1.26
CA SER A 4 -12.18 -3.44 -1.36
C SER A 4 -12.97 -3.10 -2.63
N ASP A 5 -12.75 -1.92 -3.21
CA ASP A 5 -13.32 -1.52 -4.50
C ASP A 5 -12.52 -2.06 -5.71
N GLY A 6 -11.39 -2.72 -5.47
CA GLY A 6 -10.51 -3.28 -6.50
C GLY A 6 -9.71 -2.25 -7.32
N ARG A 7 -9.82 -0.96 -7.00
CA ARG A 7 -9.22 0.14 -7.79
C ARG A 7 -7.82 0.53 -7.34
N SER A 8 -7.28 -0.10 -6.31
CA SER A 8 -5.92 0.15 -5.83
C SER A 8 -5.29 -1.11 -5.27
N VAL A 9 -3.96 -1.19 -5.37
CA VAL A 9 -3.14 -2.15 -4.61
C VAL A 9 -2.14 -1.36 -3.77
N ALA A 10 -2.11 -1.65 -2.47
CA ALA A 10 -1.02 -1.24 -1.59
C ALA A 10 -0.01 -2.37 -1.45
N PHE A 11 1.27 -2.08 -1.49
CA PHE A 11 2.32 -3.11 -1.40
C PHE A 11 3.59 -2.53 -0.77
N CYS A 12 4.37 -3.39 -0.11
CA CYS A 12 5.70 -3.02 0.33
C CYS A 12 6.64 -3.04 -0.87
N HIS A 13 7.47 -2.01 -0.98
CA HIS A 13 8.54 -1.96 -1.97
C HIS A 13 9.85 -1.61 -1.26
N ALA A 14 10.84 -2.48 -1.44
CA ALA A 14 12.18 -2.33 -0.88
C ALA A 14 13.17 -1.93 -1.98
N VAL A 15 13.76 -0.74 -1.86
CA VAL A 15 14.90 -0.32 -2.74
C VAL A 15 16.23 -0.85 -2.20
N GLY A 16 16.22 -1.37 -0.97
CA GLY A 16 17.34 -1.97 -0.25
C GLY A 16 16.90 -2.38 1.16
N HIS A 17 17.76 -3.11 1.88
CA HIS A 17 17.43 -3.68 3.20
C HIS A 17 16.97 -2.63 4.23
N PHE A 18 17.38 -1.36 4.06
CA PHE A 18 17.05 -0.25 4.96
C PHE A 18 15.90 0.65 4.46
N SER A 19 15.23 0.28 3.37
CA SER A 19 14.26 1.16 2.70
C SER A 19 13.06 0.39 2.18
N GLU A 20 12.27 -0.17 3.11
CA GLU A 20 10.97 -0.77 2.82
C GLU A 20 9.86 0.22 3.18
N ASP A 21 9.04 0.56 2.20
CA ASP A 21 7.96 1.54 2.34
C ASP A 21 6.67 1.01 1.71
N ILE A 22 5.52 1.53 2.14
CA ILE A 22 4.23 1.27 1.51
C ILE A 22 4.10 2.14 0.27
N TYR A 23 3.78 1.49 -0.84
CA TYR A 23 3.41 2.12 -2.10
C TYR A 23 1.96 1.79 -2.43
N ARG A 24 1.34 2.64 -3.24
CA ARG A 24 0.06 2.37 -3.88
C ARG A 24 0.22 2.40 -5.39
N LEU A 25 -0.43 1.45 -6.07
CA LEU A 25 -0.67 1.47 -7.50
C LEU A 25 -2.17 1.55 -7.79
N GLY A 26 -2.59 2.49 -8.63
CA GLY A 26 -3.96 2.63 -9.10
C GLY A 26 -4.29 1.59 -10.16
N LEU A 27 -5.50 1.05 -10.09
CA LEU A 27 -6.00 0.03 -10.98
C LEU A 27 -7.29 0.45 -11.68
N GLU A 28 -7.35 0.15 -12.98
CA GLU A 28 -8.58 0.08 -13.74
C GLU A 28 -9.12 -1.35 -13.67
N LEU A 29 -10.41 -1.49 -13.36
CA LEU A 29 -11.09 -2.77 -13.31
C LEU A 29 -11.26 -3.34 -14.72
N PRO A 30 -11.14 -4.67 -14.88
CA PRO A 30 -11.35 -5.30 -16.18
C PRO A 30 -12.82 -5.18 -16.63
N GLU A 31 -13.02 -5.05 -17.94
CA GLU A 31 -14.37 -5.04 -18.53
C GLU A 31 -15.05 -6.41 -18.50
N SER A 32 -14.27 -7.49 -18.46
CA SER A 32 -14.76 -8.86 -18.38
C SER A 32 -14.47 -9.48 -17.01
N PRO A 33 -15.31 -10.42 -16.52
CA PRO A 33 -15.10 -11.10 -15.23
C PRO A 33 -13.77 -11.85 -15.14
N ASP A 34 -13.28 -12.37 -16.26
CA ASP A 34 -12.02 -13.13 -16.34
C ASP A 34 -10.82 -12.24 -16.70
N GLY A 35 -11.03 -10.94 -16.89
CA GLY A 35 -9.97 -10.00 -17.21
C GLY A 35 -9.08 -9.70 -16.00
N LEU A 36 -7.86 -9.25 -16.25
CA LEU A 36 -6.96 -8.75 -15.21
C LEU A 36 -7.09 -7.23 -15.10
N PRO A 37 -7.00 -6.65 -13.88
CA PRO A 37 -6.92 -5.20 -13.71
C PRO A 37 -5.65 -4.65 -14.36
N ARG A 38 -5.70 -3.39 -14.79
CA ARG A 38 -4.56 -2.70 -15.40
C ARG A 38 -4.08 -1.54 -14.54
N PRO A 39 -2.77 -1.30 -14.43
CA PRO A 39 -2.27 -0.09 -13.80
C PRO A 39 -2.71 1.16 -14.57
N VAL A 40 -3.11 2.21 -13.86
CA VAL A 40 -3.46 3.52 -14.47
C VAL A 40 -2.42 4.60 -14.23
N ASP A 41 -1.51 4.37 -13.28
CA ASP A 41 -0.45 5.29 -12.87
C ASP A 41 0.82 4.51 -12.49
N GLU A 42 1.89 5.26 -12.21
CA GLU A 42 3.10 4.72 -11.60
C GLU A 42 2.89 4.56 -10.09
N PRO A 43 3.56 3.60 -9.44
CA PRO A 43 3.48 3.44 -7.99
C PRO A 43 3.83 4.71 -7.21
N GLU A 44 2.90 5.14 -6.36
CA GLU A 44 3.06 6.26 -5.43
C GLU A 44 3.62 5.76 -4.10
N LYS A 45 4.72 6.36 -3.65
CA LYS A 45 5.28 6.10 -2.31
C LYS A 45 4.46 6.83 -1.25
N LEU A 46 3.89 6.11 -0.28
CA LEU A 46 3.02 6.68 0.76
C LEU A 46 3.72 6.86 2.12
N THR A 47 4.72 6.05 2.40
CA THR A 47 5.51 6.16 3.63
C THR A 47 6.93 6.61 3.33
N HIS A 48 7.56 7.24 4.31
CA HIS A 48 8.94 7.72 4.20
C HIS A 48 9.69 7.39 5.49
N GLY A 49 10.25 6.18 5.55
CA GLY A 49 11.04 5.72 6.70
C GLY A 49 12.35 6.48 6.92
N HIS A 50 12.95 7.02 5.86
CA HIS A 50 14.22 7.76 5.90
C HIS A 50 15.33 7.04 6.70
N ASP A 51 15.49 5.74 6.50
CA ASP A 51 16.45 4.86 7.18
C ASP A 51 16.26 4.77 8.72
N ARG A 52 15.11 5.20 9.25
CA ARG A 52 14.78 5.10 10.69
C ARG A 52 13.92 3.89 11.01
N TRP A 53 13.04 3.53 10.09
CA TRP A 53 12.11 2.40 10.21
C TRP A 53 11.71 1.93 8.82
N HIS A 54 11.18 0.72 8.77
CA HIS A 54 10.69 0.00 7.60
C HIS A 54 9.21 -0.30 7.78
N ALA A 55 8.44 -0.12 6.71
CA ALA A 55 7.06 -0.54 6.70
C ALA A 55 6.95 -2.02 6.34
N HIS A 56 6.13 -2.75 7.10
CA HIS A 56 5.87 -4.17 6.93
C HIS A 56 4.37 -4.41 6.89
N ASN A 57 3.97 -5.42 6.09
CA ASN A 57 2.60 -5.89 6.00
C ASN A 57 1.58 -4.76 5.73
N GLY A 58 0.30 -5.10 5.82
CA GLY A 58 -0.77 -4.12 5.83
C GLY A 58 -2.11 -4.67 5.36
N ALA A 59 -3.13 -3.83 5.42
CA ALA A 59 -4.45 -4.12 4.89
C ALA A 59 -5.20 -2.83 4.61
N TRP A 60 -6.07 -2.87 3.61
CA TRP A 60 -7.03 -1.79 3.38
C TRP A 60 -8.19 -1.89 4.35
N SER A 61 -8.72 -0.73 4.76
CA SER A 61 -10.04 -0.67 5.38
C SER A 61 -11.12 -1.12 4.39
N PRO A 62 -12.28 -1.63 4.88
CA PRO A 62 -13.38 -2.06 4.01
C PRO A 62 -13.94 -0.95 3.10
N ASP A 63 -13.80 0.31 3.50
CA ASP A 63 -14.25 1.47 2.72
C ASP A 63 -13.20 1.99 1.74
N SER A 64 -12.04 1.32 1.62
CA SER A 64 -10.94 1.64 0.72
C SER A 64 -10.26 3.01 0.96
N LYS A 65 -10.44 3.60 2.15
CA LYS A 65 -9.89 4.93 2.48
C LYS A 65 -8.70 4.93 3.40
N HIS A 66 -8.43 3.81 4.06
CA HIS A 66 -7.37 3.70 5.04
C HIS A 66 -6.51 2.47 4.75
N ILE A 67 -5.23 2.56 5.09
CA ILE A 67 -4.31 1.42 5.06
C ILE A 67 -3.71 1.28 6.44
N ILE A 68 -3.89 0.13 7.08
CA ILE A 68 -3.12 -0.23 8.27
C ILE A 68 -1.82 -0.89 7.85
N TYR A 69 -0.74 -0.66 8.58
CA TYR A 69 0.56 -1.31 8.37
C TYR A 69 1.35 -1.35 9.68
N THR A 70 2.42 -2.14 9.72
CA THR A 70 3.35 -2.17 10.85
C THR A 70 4.66 -1.48 10.50
N ARG A 71 5.38 -0.91 11.47
CA ARG A 71 6.74 -0.41 11.23
C ARG A 71 7.70 -0.73 12.38
N ASP A 72 8.96 -0.97 12.06
CA ASP A 72 9.97 -1.49 13.01
C ASP A 72 10.87 -0.41 13.66
N GLU A 73 10.33 0.76 13.99
CA GLU A 73 11.10 1.82 14.67
C GLU A 73 11.52 1.40 16.08
N ASP A 74 10.58 0.85 16.86
CA ASP A 74 10.78 0.47 18.26
C ASP A 74 10.43 -1.01 18.49
N GLU A 75 9.12 -1.36 18.47
CA GLU A 75 8.61 -2.72 18.74
C GLU A 75 7.64 -3.27 17.66
N GLY A 76 7.54 -2.64 16.49
CA GLY A 76 6.62 -3.11 15.44
C GLY A 76 5.18 -2.61 15.60
N ASP A 77 4.99 -1.33 15.92
CA ASP A 77 3.67 -0.72 16.16
C ASP A 77 2.75 -0.73 14.93
N LEU A 78 1.45 -0.63 15.18
CA LEU A 78 0.40 -0.48 14.15
C LEU A 78 0.16 0.99 13.81
N PHE A 79 0.24 1.30 12.52
CA PHE A 79 0.02 2.64 11.97
C PHE A 79 -1.11 2.62 10.94
N VAL A 80 -1.68 3.80 10.72
CA VAL A 80 -2.73 4.01 9.72
C VAL A 80 -2.34 5.17 8.79
N ILE A 81 -2.53 4.94 7.49
CA ILE A 81 -2.58 5.99 6.48
C ILE A 81 -4.06 6.35 6.31
N GLU A 82 -4.38 7.61 6.52
CA GLU A 82 -5.75 8.13 6.57
C GLU A 82 -6.16 8.80 5.25
N ASN A 83 -7.44 8.72 4.90
CA ASN A 83 -8.07 9.48 3.81
C ASN A 83 -7.40 9.33 2.44
N TYR A 84 -6.96 8.12 2.11
CA TYR A 84 -6.51 7.78 0.76
C TYR A 84 -7.71 7.87 -0.21
N ARG A 85 -7.54 8.55 -1.35
CA ARG A 85 -8.59 8.77 -2.37
C ARG A 85 -8.19 8.14 -3.70
#